data_AF-A0A1F4HDR9-F1
#
_entry.id   AF-A0A1F4HDR9-F1
#
_cell.length_a   1.000
_cell.length_b   1.000
_cell.length_c   1.000
_cell.angle_alpha   90.00
_cell.angle_beta   90.00
_cell.angle_gamma   90.00
#
_symmetry.space_group_name_H-M   'P 1'
#
loop_
_entity.id
_entity.type
_entity.pdbx_description
1 polymer ?
#
loop_
_entity_poly.entity_id
_entity_poly.type
_entity_poly.pdbx_seq_one_letter_code
_entity_poly.pdbx_strand_id
1 'polypeptide(L)'
;MFNLEPLDLITNGVNNILGAIQALAAEGAQHFLIPNMADLGISPEFRNTPDAAGLTGLTAAFNSALAIALTALDQAMNNVEITQFDVFGMVNNVINNPTQYGFTNVTDSCVANLLNGQCDPDTWLFWDGVHPTTAGHALFGAQFATAVPEPASLWLIVTALALLASRRRPQTLRRVD
;
A
#
# COMPACT_ATOMS: atom_id res chain seq x y z
N MET A 1 -2.49 -7.11 -30.55
CA MET A 1 -1.43 -6.64 -29.63
C MET A 1 -1.37 -5.13 -29.81
N PHE A 2 -1.82 -4.35 -28.81
CA PHE A 2 -1.77 -2.89 -28.91
C PHE A 2 -0.30 -2.47 -28.83
N ASN A 3 0.26 -2.02 -29.95
CA ASN A 3 1.61 -1.48 -30.05
C ASN A 3 1.61 -0.05 -29.48
N LEU A 4 1.48 0.08 -28.16
CA LEU A 4 1.82 1.33 -27.50
C LEU A 4 3.31 1.30 -27.21
N GLU A 5 4.03 2.33 -27.65
CA GLU A 5 5.42 2.51 -27.22
C GLU A 5 5.45 2.59 -25.68
N PRO A 6 6.49 2.07 -24.99
CA PRO A 6 6.54 2.06 -23.53
C PRO A 6 6.29 3.43 -22.88
N LEU A 7 6.72 4.51 -23.53
CA LEU A 7 6.47 5.88 -23.09
C LEU A 7 4.98 6.27 -23.15
N ASP A 8 4.25 5.84 -24.17
CA ASP A 8 2.81 6.10 -24.29
C ASP A 8 2.04 5.36 -23.21
N LEU A 9 2.44 4.11 -22.91
CA LEU A 9 1.82 3.31 -21.86
C LEU A 9 2.01 3.96 -20.47
N ILE A 10 3.23 4.40 -20.16
CA ILE A 10 3.51 5.12 -18.91
C ILE A 10 2.70 6.42 -18.85
N THR A 11 2.78 7.24 -19.89
CA THR A 11 2.13 8.56 -19.93
C THR A 11 0.62 8.45 -19.78
N ASN A 12 -0.01 7.52 -20.50
CA ASN A 12 -1.44 7.29 -20.41
C ASN A 12 -1.85 6.79 -19.01
N GLY A 13 -1.10 5.86 -18.43
CA GLY A 13 -1.39 5.34 -17.09
C GLY A 13 -1.30 6.43 -16.02
N VAL A 14 -0.24 7.25 -16.05
CA VAL A 14 -0.07 8.37 -15.12
C VAL A 14 -1.21 9.38 -15.29
N ASN A 15 -1.50 9.81 -16.52
CA ASN A 15 -2.55 10.79 -16.79
C ASN A 15 -3.94 10.30 -16.35
N ASN A 16 -4.23 9.01 -16.51
CA ASN A 16 -5.49 8.42 -16.03
C ASN A 16 -5.61 8.50 -14.50
N ILE A 17 -4.52 8.25 -13.77
CA ILE A 17 -4.52 8.38 -12.30
C ILE A 17 -4.72 9.82 -11.88
N LEU A 18 -4.01 10.78 -12.50
CA LEU A 18 -4.19 12.20 -12.19
C LEU A 18 -5.62 12.67 -12.48
N GLY A 19 -6.19 12.26 -13.62
CA GLY A 19 -7.56 12.58 -14.00
C GLY A 19 -8.58 12.03 -13.00
N ALA A 20 -8.38 10.81 -12.49
CA ALA A 20 -9.23 10.24 -11.46
C ALA A 20 -9.16 11.02 -10.14
N ILE A 21 -7.96 11.43 -9.71
CA ILE A 21 -7.77 12.26 -8.51
C ILE A 21 -8.49 13.59 -8.68
N GLN A 22 -8.29 14.28 -9.80
CA GLN A 22 -8.92 15.57 -10.09
C GLN A 22 -10.44 15.47 -10.15
N ALA A 23 -10.98 14.40 -10.75
CA ALA A 23 -12.43 14.17 -10.80
C ALA A 23 -13.02 13.98 -9.41
N LEU A 24 -12.40 13.16 -8.56
CA LEU A 24 -12.85 12.95 -7.19
C LEU A 24 -12.72 14.22 -6.33
N ALA A 25 -11.65 14.99 -6.54
CA ALA A 25 -11.44 16.25 -5.84
C ALA A 25 -12.47 17.32 -6.24
N ALA A 26 -12.92 17.33 -7.50
CA ALA A 26 -14.03 18.19 -7.95
C ALA A 26 -15.36 17.85 -7.24
N GLU A 27 -15.54 16.58 -6.84
CA GLU A 27 -16.66 16.11 -6.02
C GLU A 27 -16.41 16.26 -4.50
N GLY A 28 -15.30 16.90 -4.10
CA GLY A 28 -15.00 17.24 -2.71
C GLY A 28 -14.13 16.23 -1.96
N ALA A 29 -13.55 15.23 -2.62
CA ALA A 29 -12.53 14.38 -1.99
C ALA A 29 -11.26 15.20 -1.68
N GLN A 30 -10.70 15.02 -0.49
CA GLN A 30 -9.58 15.83 0.00
C GLN A 30 -8.32 15.02 0.31
N HIS A 31 -8.45 13.73 0.62
CA HIS A 31 -7.32 12.91 1.05
C HIS A 31 -7.21 11.68 0.14
N PHE A 32 -6.03 11.49 -0.45
CA PHE A 32 -5.76 10.41 -1.39
C PHE A 32 -4.54 9.62 -0.95
N LEU A 33 -4.71 8.30 -0.82
CA LEU A 33 -3.60 7.37 -0.72
C LEU A 33 -3.40 6.71 -2.09
N ILE A 34 -2.28 6.98 -2.75
CA ILE A 34 -1.98 6.49 -4.09
C ILE A 34 -0.82 5.48 -4.02
N PRO A 35 -1.09 4.17 -4.08
CA PRO A 35 -0.05 3.18 -4.20
C PRO A 35 0.64 3.29 -5.57
N ASN A 36 1.97 3.18 -5.57
CA ASN A 36 2.71 2.94 -6.81
C ASN A 36 2.52 1.48 -7.27
N MET A 37 3.00 1.15 -8.47
CA MET A 37 2.87 -0.18 -9.05
C MET A 37 3.85 -1.16 -8.39
N ALA A 38 3.37 -2.35 -8.03
CA ALA A 38 4.22 -3.45 -7.58
C ALA A 38 5.15 -3.91 -8.71
N ASP A 39 6.36 -4.37 -8.36
CA ASP A 39 7.31 -4.87 -9.36
C ASP A 39 6.74 -6.07 -10.13
N LEU A 40 6.38 -5.85 -11.40
CA LEU A 40 5.81 -6.88 -12.24
C LEU A 40 6.83 -7.98 -12.59
N GLY A 41 8.13 -7.65 -12.62
CA GLY A 41 9.16 -8.61 -12.99
C GLY A 41 9.41 -9.70 -11.97
N ILE A 42 8.92 -9.54 -10.73
CA ILE A 42 9.04 -10.53 -9.65
C ILE A 42 7.76 -11.33 -9.42
N SER A 43 6.68 -11.05 -10.15
CA SER A 43 5.43 -11.81 -10.01
C SER A 43 5.62 -13.25 -10.49
N PRO A 44 4.83 -14.22 -9.97
CA PRO A 44 4.90 -15.60 -10.45
C PRO A 44 4.72 -15.76 -11.96
N GLU A 45 3.92 -14.90 -12.59
CA GLU A 45 3.68 -14.91 -14.05
C GLU A 45 4.94 -14.57 -14.86
N PHE A 46 5.76 -13.61 -14.40
CA PHE A 46 6.86 -13.05 -15.20
C PHE A 46 8.25 -13.41 -14.70
N ARG A 47 8.44 -13.73 -13.42
CA ARG A 47 9.77 -13.91 -12.81
C ARG A 47 10.69 -14.92 -13.47
N ASN A 48 10.13 -15.89 -14.19
CA ASN A 48 10.87 -16.93 -14.89
C ASN A 48 10.82 -16.79 -16.42
N THR A 49 10.41 -15.62 -16.93
CA THR A 49 10.38 -15.32 -18.36
C THR A 49 11.53 -14.38 -18.74
N PRO A 50 11.91 -14.30 -20.04
CA PRO A 50 12.90 -13.33 -20.51
C PRO A 50 12.50 -11.85 -20.25
N ASP A 51 11.22 -11.59 -20.04
CA ASP A 51 10.68 -10.23 -19.90
C ASP A 51 10.82 -9.66 -18.47
N ALA A 52 11.16 -10.50 -17.48
CA ALA A 52 11.20 -10.12 -16.06
C ALA A 52 11.95 -8.80 -15.81
N ALA A 53 13.20 -8.70 -16.29
CA ALA A 53 14.03 -7.51 -16.10
C ALA A 53 13.45 -6.28 -16.83
N GLY A 54 12.85 -6.48 -18.01
CA GLY A 54 12.19 -5.42 -18.77
C GLY A 54 10.95 -4.89 -18.04
N LEU A 55 10.17 -5.77 -17.44
CA LEU A 55 8.98 -5.42 -16.66
C LEU A 55 9.32 -4.72 -15.34
N THR A 56 10.37 -5.14 -14.64
CA THR A 56 10.90 -4.40 -13.48
C THR A 56 11.33 -2.99 -13.90
N GLY A 57 12.07 -2.86 -15.00
CA GLY A 57 12.49 -1.56 -15.53
C GLY A 57 11.32 -0.67 -15.94
N LEU A 58 10.32 -1.22 -16.63
CA LEU A 58 9.10 -0.51 -17.03
C LEU A 58 8.31 -0.03 -15.80
N THR A 59 8.16 -0.90 -14.80
CA THR A 59 7.46 -0.58 -13.55
C THR A 59 8.18 0.53 -12.78
N ALA A 60 9.50 0.46 -12.68
CA ALA A 60 10.30 1.51 -12.02
C ALA A 60 10.17 2.87 -12.75
N ALA A 61 10.19 2.86 -14.09
CA ALA A 61 9.98 4.07 -14.88
C ALA A 61 8.58 4.65 -14.70
N PHE A 62 7.54 3.81 -14.68
CA PHE A 62 6.17 4.21 -14.38
C PHE A 62 6.07 4.86 -12.99
N ASN A 63 6.62 4.21 -11.96
CA ASN A 63 6.58 4.70 -10.58
C ASN A 63 7.31 6.03 -10.41
N SER A 64 8.43 6.23 -11.11
CA SER A 64 9.15 7.51 -11.12
C SER A 64 8.32 8.62 -11.76
N ALA A 65 7.71 8.36 -12.93
CA ALA A 65 6.85 9.32 -13.60
C ALA A 65 5.61 9.67 -12.76
N LEU A 66 5.00 8.66 -12.12
CA LEU A 66 3.87 8.84 -11.22
C LEU A 66 4.25 9.72 -10.01
N ALA A 67 5.39 9.46 -9.37
CA ALA A 67 5.83 10.24 -8.20
C ALA A 67 6.03 11.73 -8.53
N ILE A 68 6.66 12.03 -9.67
CA ILE A 68 6.84 13.40 -10.17
C ILE A 68 5.48 14.06 -10.40
N ALA A 69 4.57 13.36 -11.07
CA ALA A 69 3.26 13.89 -11.42
C ALA A 69 2.36 14.12 -10.20
N LEU A 70 2.34 13.21 -9.23
CA LEU A 70 1.58 13.36 -7.99
C LEU A 70 2.13 14.52 -7.15
N THR A 71 3.46 14.68 -7.07
CA THR A 71 4.08 15.82 -6.37
C THR A 71 3.65 17.15 -7.00
N ALA A 72 3.63 17.24 -8.33
CA ALA A 72 3.20 18.44 -9.03
C ALA A 72 1.69 18.72 -8.84
N LEU A 73 0.86 17.67 -8.84
CA LEU A 73 -0.58 17.80 -8.63
C LEU A 73 -0.91 18.27 -7.21
N ASP A 74 -0.28 17.66 -6.19
CA ASP A 74 -0.44 18.03 -4.78
C ASP A 74 -0.11 19.51 -4.55
N GLN A 75 1.00 20.01 -5.12
CA GLN A 75 1.38 21.42 -5.06
C GLN A 75 0.41 22.36 -5.78
N ALA A 76 -0.30 21.88 -6.81
CA ALA A 76 -1.24 22.67 -7.57
C ALA A 76 -2.64 22.75 -6.92
N MET A 77 -2.95 21.86 -5.97
CA MET A 77 -4.29 21.72 -5.38
C MET A 77 -4.28 22.07 -3.89
N ASN A 78 -4.69 23.28 -3.55
CA ASN A 78 -4.63 23.80 -2.17
C ASN A 78 -5.54 23.08 -1.15
N ASN A 79 -6.48 22.25 -1.60
CA ASN A 79 -7.48 21.57 -0.77
C ASN A 79 -7.40 20.04 -0.83
N VAL A 80 -6.32 19.51 -1.39
CA VAL A 80 -6.08 18.09 -1.56
C VAL A 80 -4.75 17.72 -0.90
N GLU A 81 -4.71 16.56 -0.26
CA GLU A 81 -3.53 15.92 0.29
C GLU A 81 -3.33 14.58 -0.44
N ILE A 82 -2.20 14.43 -1.12
CA ILE A 82 -1.82 13.21 -1.83
C ILE A 82 -0.66 12.54 -1.09
N THR A 83 -0.94 11.38 -0.49
CA THR A 83 0.08 10.50 0.08
C THR A 83 0.39 9.39 -0.92
N GLN A 84 1.62 9.32 -1.41
CA GLN A 84 2.06 8.19 -2.24
C GLN A 84 2.60 7.05 -1.36
N PHE A 85 2.18 5.81 -1.65
CA PHE A 85 2.68 4.62 -0.97
C PHE A 85 3.58 3.78 -1.88
N ASP A 86 4.74 3.34 -1.37
CA ASP A 86 5.71 2.53 -2.10
C ASP A 86 5.41 1.02 -2.01
N VAL A 87 4.47 0.54 -2.82
CA VAL A 87 4.16 -0.90 -2.96
C VAL A 87 5.33 -1.64 -3.60
N PHE A 88 6.01 -1.04 -4.57
CA PHE A 88 7.19 -1.61 -5.22
C PHE A 88 8.25 -2.03 -4.20
N GLY A 89 8.68 -1.10 -3.36
CA GLY A 89 9.67 -1.35 -2.32
C GLY A 89 9.15 -2.30 -1.24
N MET A 90 7.89 -2.14 -0.81
CA MET A 90 7.26 -3.00 0.18
C MET A 90 7.26 -4.47 -0.27
N VAL A 91 6.75 -4.78 -1.48
CA VAL A 91 6.68 -6.17 -1.97
C VAL A 91 8.07 -6.77 -2.13
N ASN A 92 9.03 -6.00 -2.66
CA ASN A 92 10.43 -6.44 -2.74
C ASN A 92 11.00 -6.78 -1.36
N ASN A 93 10.68 -6.01 -0.33
CA ASN A 93 11.10 -6.30 1.04
C ASN A 93 10.44 -7.58 1.58
N VAL A 94 9.15 -7.80 1.31
CA VAL A 94 8.44 -9.02 1.70
C VAL A 94 9.07 -10.26 1.05
N ILE A 95 9.37 -10.20 -0.25
CA ILE A 95 10.01 -11.31 -0.96
C ILE A 95 11.40 -11.63 -0.39
N ASN A 96 12.18 -10.60 -0.05
CA ASN A 96 13.52 -10.78 0.50
C ASN A 96 13.53 -11.22 1.97
N ASN A 97 12.43 -10.99 2.72
CA ASN A 97 12.35 -11.27 4.15
C ASN A 97 11.03 -11.97 4.54
N PRO A 98 10.64 -13.07 3.87
CA PRO A 98 9.26 -13.60 3.91
C PRO A 98 8.82 -14.03 5.31
N THR A 99 9.73 -14.62 6.09
CA THR A 99 9.44 -15.09 7.45
C THR A 99 9.15 -13.95 8.42
N GLN A 100 9.68 -12.74 8.19
CA GLN A 100 9.37 -11.57 9.02
C GLN A 100 7.92 -11.12 8.86
N TYR A 101 7.31 -11.47 7.72
CA TYR A 101 5.93 -11.14 7.37
C TYR A 101 4.99 -12.34 7.49
N GLY A 102 5.46 -13.48 7.99
CA GLY A 102 4.65 -14.68 8.18
C GLY A 102 4.42 -15.51 6.91
N PHE A 103 5.16 -15.26 5.82
CA PHE A 103 5.05 -16.05 4.59
C PHE A 103 6.07 -17.18 4.53
N THR A 104 5.63 -18.34 4.02
CA THR A 104 6.46 -19.49 3.70
C THR A 104 6.74 -19.62 2.21
N ASN A 105 5.89 -19.04 1.36
CA ASN A 105 6.12 -18.96 -0.09
C ASN A 105 5.73 -17.58 -0.60
N VAL A 106 6.64 -16.97 -1.38
CA VAL A 106 6.48 -15.61 -1.91
C VAL A 106 6.72 -15.52 -3.40
N THR A 107 6.82 -16.65 -4.10
CA THR A 107 7.24 -16.68 -5.50
C THR A 107 6.36 -17.53 -6.40
N ASP A 108 5.57 -18.42 -5.82
CA ASP A 108 4.77 -19.39 -6.59
C ASP A 108 3.28 -19.03 -6.52
N SER A 109 2.55 -19.41 -7.56
CA SER A 109 1.09 -19.30 -7.62
C SER A 109 0.44 -20.35 -6.73
N CYS A 110 -0.30 -19.92 -5.70
CA CYS A 110 -1.02 -20.84 -4.81
C CYS A 110 -2.09 -21.63 -5.58
N VAL A 111 -2.87 -20.97 -6.46
CA VAL A 111 -3.95 -21.60 -7.23
C VAL A 111 -3.46 -22.74 -8.13
N ALA A 112 -2.25 -22.59 -8.71
CA ALA A 112 -1.62 -23.64 -9.50
C ALA A 112 -1.18 -24.86 -8.66
N ASN A 113 -1.05 -24.67 -7.34
CA ASN A 113 -0.63 -25.67 -6.35
C ASN A 113 -1.76 -26.05 -5.38
N LEU A 114 -3.02 -25.75 -5.70
CA LEU A 114 -4.15 -26.18 -4.88
C LEU A 114 -4.40 -27.69 -4.97
N LEU A 115 -4.42 -28.22 -6.20
CA LEU A 115 -4.82 -29.61 -6.44
C LEU A 115 -3.77 -30.64 -6.00
N ASN A 116 -2.50 -30.22 -5.86
CA ASN A 116 -1.43 -31.07 -5.33
C ASN A 116 -1.27 -30.94 -3.80
N GLY A 117 -2.11 -30.13 -3.14
CA GLY A 117 -2.13 -29.94 -1.68
C GLY A 117 -0.92 -29.18 -1.12
N GLN A 118 -0.18 -28.45 -1.96
CA GLN A 118 1.02 -27.71 -1.54
C GLN A 118 0.73 -26.25 -1.20
N CYS A 119 -0.35 -25.69 -1.74
CA CYS A 119 -0.79 -24.32 -1.47
C CYS A 119 -1.40 -24.21 -0.06
N ASP A 120 -0.84 -23.30 0.72
CA ASP A 120 -1.43 -22.77 1.95
C ASP A 120 -1.72 -21.27 1.76
N PRO A 121 -2.96 -20.87 1.44
CA PRO A 121 -3.27 -19.48 1.12
C PRO A 121 -3.10 -18.51 2.30
N ASP A 122 -2.97 -19.02 3.53
CA ASP A 122 -2.75 -18.20 4.73
C ASP A 122 -1.27 -17.83 4.92
N THR A 123 -0.35 -18.55 4.28
CA THR A 123 1.11 -18.34 4.40
C THR A 123 1.81 -18.15 3.06
N TRP A 124 1.06 -18.08 1.96
CA TRP A 124 1.58 -17.77 0.62
C TRP A 124 1.25 -16.33 0.23
N LEU A 125 2.19 -15.63 -0.42
CA LEU A 125 1.97 -14.25 -0.84
C LEU A 125 1.03 -14.14 -2.05
N PHE A 126 1.21 -14.99 -3.07
CA PHE A 126 0.51 -14.88 -4.34
C PHE A 126 -0.57 -15.95 -4.48
N TRP A 127 -1.80 -15.51 -4.77
CA TRP A 127 -2.89 -16.39 -5.14
C TRP A 127 -2.67 -16.99 -6.52
N ASP A 128 -2.36 -16.14 -7.51
CA ASP A 128 -2.14 -16.54 -8.90
C ASP A 128 -0.84 -15.96 -9.48
N GLY A 129 -0.80 -15.69 -10.80
CA GLY A 129 0.34 -15.13 -11.49
C GLY A 129 0.75 -13.72 -11.03
N VAL A 130 -0.19 -12.93 -10.50
CA VAL A 130 0.05 -11.50 -10.15
C VAL A 130 -0.70 -11.04 -8.91
N HIS A 131 -1.80 -11.70 -8.52
CA HIS A 131 -2.65 -11.25 -7.42
C HIS A 131 -2.18 -11.82 -6.07
N PRO A 132 -2.15 -11.02 -5.00
CA PRO A 132 -1.89 -11.51 -3.66
C PRO A 132 -3.01 -12.43 -3.12
N THR A 133 -2.68 -13.28 -2.15
CA THR A 133 -3.67 -14.01 -1.34
C THR A 133 -4.39 -13.08 -0.37
N THR A 134 -5.37 -13.60 0.37
CA THR A 134 -5.97 -12.90 1.51
C THR A 134 -4.92 -12.48 2.55
N ALA A 135 -3.93 -13.33 2.84
CA ALA A 135 -2.83 -12.98 3.73
C ALA A 135 -1.96 -11.84 3.17
N GLY A 136 -1.66 -11.88 1.87
CA GLY A 136 -0.98 -10.79 1.16
C GLY A 136 -1.75 -9.46 1.25
N HIS A 137 -3.05 -9.48 0.95
CA HIS A 137 -3.90 -8.29 1.06
C HIS A 137 -4.03 -7.77 2.50
N ALA A 138 -4.09 -8.65 3.51
CA ALA A 138 -4.12 -8.25 4.91
C ALA A 138 -2.84 -7.51 5.32
N LEU A 139 -1.67 -7.98 4.86
CA LEU A 139 -0.41 -7.26 5.05
C LEU A 139 -0.46 -5.88 4.37
N PHE A 140 -0.91 -5.80 3.13
CA PHE A 140 -0.93 -4.53 2.38
C PHE A 140 -1.83 -3.51 3.09
N GLY A 141 -3.02 -3.94 3.55
CA GLY A 141 -3.93 -3.10 4.33
C GLY A 141 -3.28 -2.57 5.61
N ALA A 142 -2.56 -3.44 6.35
CA ALA A 142 -1.84 -3.03 7.56
C ALA A 142 -0.74 -2.01 7.24
N GLN A 143 0.00 -2.19 6.16
CA GLN A 143 1.06 -1.26 5.75
C GLN A 143 0.47 0.09 5.28
N PHE A 144 -0.61 0.06 4.49
CA PHE A 144 -1.30 1.28 4.06
C PHE A 144 -1.83 2.10 5.23
N ALA A 145 -2.35 1.45 6.26
CA ALA A 145 -2.80 2.12 7.48
C ALA A 145 -1.67 2.91 8.16
N THR A 146 -0.41 2.47 8.07
CA THR A 146 0.73 3.20 8.65
C THR A 146 1.10 4.48 7.89
N ALA A 147 0.71 4.59 6.62
CA ALA A 147 0.99 5.77 5.81
C ALA A 147 -0.08 6.85 5.93
N VAL A 148 -1.24 6.54 6.49
CA VAL A 148 -2.33 7.50 6.70
C VAL A 148 -2.24 8.04 8.14
N PRO A 149 -2.17 9.37 8.35
CA PRO A 149 -2.16 9.95 9.68
C PRO A 149 -3.43 9.58 10.47
N GLU A 150 -3.26 9.07 11.68
CA GLU A 150 -4.39 8.85 12.59
C GLU A 150 -5.10 10.18 12.92
N PRO A 151 -6.44 10.21 12.97
CA PRO A 151 -7.17 11.44 13.19
C PRO A 151 -6.81 12.05 14.55
N ALA A 152 -6.56 13.37 14.57
CA ALA A 152 -6.17 14.13 15.76
C ALA A 152 -7.13 13.98 16.96
N SER A 153 -8.34 13.47 16.71
CA SER A 153 -9.32 13.06 17.71
C SER A 153 -8.77 12.10 18.77
N LEU A 154 -7.85 11.18 18.43
CA LEU A 154 -7.23 10.29 19.42
C LEU A 154 -6.40 11.08 20.43
N TRP A 155 -5.63 12.07 19.97
CA TRP A 155 -4.90 12.98 20.85
C TRP A 155 -5.84 13.81 21.72
N LEU A 156 -6.98 14.26 21.16
CA LEU A 156 -8.00 14.98 21.93
C LEU A 156 -8.64 14.11 23.03
N ILE A 157 -8.88 12.83 22.75
CA ILE A 157 -9.39 11.88 23.75
C ILE A 157 -8.33 11.62 24.83
N VAL A 158 -7.07 11.36 24.45
CA VAL A 158 -5.99 11.11 25.41
C VAL A 158 -5.77 12.32 26.31
N THR A 159 -5.73 13.53 25.74
CA THR A 159 -5.61 14.79 26.50
C THR A 159 -6.82 15.00 27.42
N ALA A 160 -8.05 14.77 26.95
CA ALA A 160 -9.25 14.83 27.77
C ALA A 160 -9.22 13.83 28.95
N LEU A 161 -8.81 12.59 28.71
CA LEU A 161 -8.68 11.56 29.74
C LEU A 161 -7.58 11.92 30.76
N ALA A 162 -6.45 12.45 30.33
CA ALA A 162 -5.39 12.93 31.21
C ALA A 162 -5.85 14.10 32.10
N LEU A 163 -6.60 15.06 31.53
CA LEU A 163 -7.22 16.16 32.27
C LEU A 163 -8.26 15.67 33.29
N LEU A 164 -9.03 14.63 32.98
CA LEU A 164 -9.99 14.02 33.91
C LEU A 164 -9.28 13.25 35.04
N ALA A 165 -8.20 12.52 34.73
CA ALA A 165 -7.43 11.75 35.71
C ALA A 165 -6.70 12.68 36.71
N SER A 166 -6.09 13.76 36.23
CA SER A 166 -5.44 14.78 37.07
C SER A 166 -6.41 15.55 37.98
N ARG A 167 -7.71 15.59 37.63
CA ARG A 167 -8.76 16.18 38.46
C ARG A 167 -9.33 15.23 39.52
N ARG A 168 -8.96 13.95 39.53
CA ARG A 168 -9.33 13.03 40.62
C ARG A 168 -8.59 13.45 41.90
N ARG A 169 -9.28 14.18 42.78
CA ARG A 169 -8.81 14.44 44.14
C ARG A 169 -8.55 13.09 44.84
N PRO A 170 -7.39 12.88 45.47
CA PRO A 170 -7.18 11.70 46.29
C PRO A 170 -8.21 11.73 47.42
N GLN A 171 -9.06 10.71 47.48
CA GLN A 171 -9.89 10.48 48.66
C GLN A 171 -8.94 10.07 49.78
N THR A 172 -8.56 11.03 50.63
CA THR A 172 -7.94 10.72 51.90
C THR A 172 -8.93 9.88 52.68
N LEU A 173 -8.67 8.57 52.76
CA LEU A 173 -9.39 7.64 53.62
C LEU A 173 -9.27 8.20 55.04
N ARG A 174 -10.33 8.87 55.53
CA ARG A 174 -10.46 9.20 56.94
C ARG A 174 -10.58 7.88 57.67
N ARG A 175 -9.50 7.47 58.33
CA ARG A 175 -9.50 6.39 59.31
C ARG A 175 -10.49 6.80 60.40
N VAL A 176 -11.57 6.03 60.53
CA VAL A 176 -12.51 6.16 61.64
C VAL A 176 -11.88 5.35 62.77
N ASP A 177 -11.51 6.03 63.85
CA ASP A 177 -10.98 5.42 65.07
C ASP A 177 -12.08 4.67 65.84
#